data_AF-A0A6J7D4N2-F1
#
_entry.id   AF-A0A6J7D4N2-F1
#
_cell.length_a   1.000
_cell.length_b   1.000
_cell.length_c   1.000
_cell.angle_alpha   90.00
_cell.angle_beta   90.00
_cell.angle_gamma   90.00
#
_symmetry.space_group_name_H-M   'P 1'
#
loop_
_entity.id
_entity.type
_entity.pdbx_description
1 polymer ?
#
loop_
_entity_poly.entity_id
_entity_poly.type
_entity_poly.pdbx_seq_one_letter_code
_entity_poly.pdbx_strand_id
1 'polypeptide(L)'
;MSQFSPTEPAEIENPVGHVQVIYLGPVAPHWECRMVFGEPEQIQAFVDRVDARLRLLPPHDPQFRRNRERVNRDAEREQLKIEWDLGYNENE
;
A
#
# COMPACT_ATOMS: atom_id res chain seq x y z
N MET A 1 -30.44 9.02 1.03
CA MET A 1 -29.11 9.64 1.18
C MET A 1 -28.14 8.51 1.45
N SER A 2 -27.40 8.05 0.43
CA SER A 2 -26.45 6.95 0.59
C SER A 2 -25.20 7.48 1.29
N GLN A 3 -25.00 7.12 2.54
CA GLN A 3 -23.75 7.34 3.26
C GLN A 3 -22.69 6.44 2.63
N PHE A 4 -21.73 7.06 1.94
CA PHE A 4 -20.45 6.41 1.68
C PHE A 4 -19.71 6.39 3.02
N SER A 5 -19.61 5.22 3.66
CA SER A 5 -18.59 5.03 4.70
C SER A 5 -17.22 5.10 4.05
N PRO A 6 -16.26 5.85 4.60
CA PRO A 6 -14.87 5.68 4.24
C PRO A 6 -14.53 4.22 4.54
N THR A 7 -13.98 3.49 3.56
CA THR A 7 -13.51 2.13 3.79
C THR A 7 -12.36 2.20 4.80
N GLU A 8 -12.65 1.97 6.08
CA GLU A 8 -11.62 1.63 7.06
C GLU A 8 -10.86 0.41 6.51
N PRO A 9 -9.51 0.44 6.45
CA PRO A 9 -8.76 -0.74 6.05
C PRO A 9 -9.18 -1.87 6.98
N ALA A 10 -9.59 -3.00 6.40
CA ALA A 10 -10.02 -4.16 7.18
C ALA A 10 -8.97 -4.44 8.26
N GLU A 11 -9.36 -4.33 9.52
CA GLU A 11 -8.45 -4.62 10.62
C GLU A 11 -8.12 -6.11 10.56
N ILE A 12 -6.91 -6.42 10.08
CA ILE A 12 -6.42 -7.80 10.08
C ILE A 12 -6.23 -8.18 11.53
N GLU A 13 -7.11 -9.02 12.08
CA GLU A 13 -6.98 -9.56 13.42
C GLU A 13 -5.73 -10.46 13.48
N ASN A 14 -4.62 -9.90 13.98
CA ASN A 14 -3.29 -10.51 14.06
C ASN A 14 -2.58 -10.65 12.69
N PRO A 15 -2.08 -9.55 12.11
CA PRO A 15 -1.34 -9.62 10.85
C PRO A 15 0.01 -10.32 11.05
N VAL A 16 0.41 -11.14 10.08
CA VAL A 16 1.68 -11.88 10.11
C VAL A 16 2.89 -11.00 9.76
N GLY A 17 2.62 -9.82 9.19
CA GLY A 17 3.61 -8.81 8.90
C GLY A 17 2.97 -7.44 8.67
N HIS A 18 3.78 -6.39 8.65
CA HIS A 18 3.35 -5.02 8.42
C HIS A 18 4.34 -4.28 7.52
N VAL A 19 3.81 -3.67 6.45
CA VAL A 19 4.56 -2.88 5.48
C VAL A 19 3.93 -1.49 5.33
N GLN A 20 4.76 -0.46 5.40
CA GLN A 20 4.39 0.92 5.08
C GLN A 20 4.80 1.22 3.64
N VAL A 21 3.89 1.80 2.85
CA VAL A 21 4.16 2.31 1.50
C VAL A 21 4.13 3.83 1.55
N ILE A 22 5.30 4.44 1.44
CA ILE A 22 5.56 5.86 1.70
C ILE A 22 5.79 6.58 0.38
N TYR A 23 5.07 7.66 0.12
CA TYR A 23 5.28 8.52 -1.04
C TYR A 23 6.49 9.43 -0.82
N LEU A 24 7.53 9.29 -1.65
CA LEU A 24 8.77 10.07 -1.56
C LEU A 24 8.69 11.39 -2.35
N GLY A 25 7.79 11.49 -3.32
CA GLY A 25 7.64 12.67 -4.15
C GLY A 25 7.59 12.40 -5.66
N PRO A 26 7.67 13.47 -6.48
CA PRO A 26 7.40 13.39 -7.92
C PRO A 26 8.57 12.83 -8.75
N VAL A 27 9.68 12.42 -8.13
CA VAL A 27 10.84 11.83 -8.81
C VAL A 27 10.87 10.34 -8.53
N ALA A 28 11.08 9.52 -9.57
CA ALA A 28 11.15 8.08 -9.42
C ALA A 28 12.41 7.63 -8.64
N PRO A 29 12.34 6.60 -7.79
CA PRO A 29 11.12 5.87 -7.42
C PRO A 29 10.20 6.71 -6.53
N HIS A 30 8.91 6.80 -6.89
CA HIS A 30 7.93 7.62 -6.17
C HIS A 30 7.59 7.07 -4.78
N TRP A 31 7.89 5.79 -4.54
CA TRP A 31 7.44 5.05 -3.38
C TRP A 31 8.60 4.34 -2.71
N GLU A 32 8.58 4.29 -1.39
CA GLU A 32 9.42 3.44 -0.56
C GLU A 32 8.54 2.44 0.19
N CYS A 33 8.96 1.18 0.23
CA CYS A 33 8.34 0.19 1.11
C CYS A 33 9.22 -0.03 2.33
N ARG A 34 8.68 0.25 3.52
CA ARG A 34 9.34 -0.01 4.80
C ARG A 34 8.69 -1.18 5.51
N MET A 35 9.48 -2.20 5.80
CA MET A 35 9.08 -3.28 6.70
C MET A 35 9.03 -2.76 8.15
N VAL A 36 7.92 -3.02 8.85
CA VAL A 36 7.77 -2.74 10.28
C VAL A 36 8.02 -4.00 11.10
N PHE A 37 7.40 -5.13 10.73
CA PHE A 37 7.66 -6.46 11.28
C PHE A 37 7.14 -7.55 10.33
N GLY A 38 7.51 -8.81 10.59
CA GLY A 38 7.06 -10.00 9.85
C GLY A 38 8.22 -10.85 9.34
N GLU A 39 7.93 -11.81 8.46
CA GLU A 39 8.94 -12.68 7.84
C GLU A 39 9.64 -11.96 6.66
N PRO A 40 10.97 -11.78 6.67
CA PRO A 40 11.68 -11.03 5.63
C PRO A 40 11.46 -11.56 4.21
N GLU A 41 11.43 -12.87 4.00
CA GLU A 41 11.28 -13.43 2.65
C GLU A 41 9.88 -13.18 2.08
N GLN A 42 8.85 -13.33 2.93
CA GLN A 42 7.47 -13.03 2.56
C GLN A 42 7.31 -11.55 2.20
N ILE A 43 7.86 -10.67 3.04
CA ILE A 43 7.75 -9.22 2.85
C ILE A 43 8.52 -8.77 1.62
N GLN A 44 9.71 -9.30 1.37
CA GLN A 44 10.46 -8.96 0.16
C GLN A 44 9.69 -9.35 -1.10
N ALA A 45 9.10 -10.56 -1.14
CA ALA A 45 8.27 -10.98 -2.26
C ALA A 45 7.05 -10.07 -2.47
N PHE A 46 6.45 -9.57 -1.39
CA PHE A 46 5.38 -8.58 -1.45
C PHE A 46 5.86 -7.24 -2.00
N VAL A 47 6.99 -6.71 -1.50
CA VAL A 47 7.59 -5.46 -1.96
C VAL A 47 7.95 -5.51 -3.45
N ASP A 48 8.48 -6.63 -3.95
CA ASP A 48 8.78 -6.80 -5.38
C ASP A 48 7.52 -6.64 -6.25
N ARG A 49 6.38 -7.15 -5.77
CA ARG A 49 5.07 -6.98 -6.43
C ARG A 49 4.52 -5.56 -6.31
N VAL A 50 4.86 -4.82 -5.26
CA VAL A 50 4.52 -3.39 -5.13
C VAL A 50 5.36 -2.57 -6.11
N ASP A 51 6.68 -2.76 -6.13
CA ASP A 51 7.59 -2.05 -7.04
C ASP A 51 7.20 -2.28 -8.51
N ALA A 52 6.96 -3.54 -8.90
CA ALA A 52 6.54 -3.88 -10.26
C ALA A 52 5.25 -3.16 -10.71
N ARG A 53 4.39 -2.76 -9.76
CA ARG A 53 3.14 -2.04 -10.06
C ARG A 53 3.25 -0.53 -9.95
N LEU A 54 4.11 -0.01 -9.08
CA LEU A 54 4.08 1.40 -8.67
C LEU A 54 5.35 2.19 -9.00
N ARG A 55 6.45 1.54 -9.39
CA ARG A 55 7.77 2.19 -9.60
C ARG A 55 7.72 3.47 -10.42
N LEU A 56 6.88 3.50 -11.46
CA LEU A 56 6.74 4.61 -12.40
C LEU A 56 5.39 5.35 -12.29
N LEU A 57 4.57 5.03 -11.30
CA LEU A 57 3.23 5.59 -11.16
C LEU A 57 3.16 6.53 -9.96
N PRO A 58 3.11 7.86 -10.17
CA PRO A 58 2.84 8.79 -9.08
C PRO A 58 1.38 8.70 -8.61
N PRO A 59 1.03 9.27 -7.43
CA PRO A 59 -0.31 9.17 -6.84
C PRO A 59 -1.45 9.74 -7.71
N HIS A 60 -1.16 10.72 -8.57
CA HIS A 60 -2.14 11.36 -9.45
C HIS A 60 -2.35 10.62 -10.79
N ASP A 61 -1.58 9.56 -11.05
CA ASP A 61 -1.74 8.76 -12.25
C ASP A 61 -3.07 7.96 -12.20
N PRO A 62 -3.89 7.94 -13.28
CA PRO A 62 -5.14 7.18 -13.30
C PRO A 62 -4.98 5.68 -12.97
N GLN A 63 -3.84 5.08 -13.31
CA GLN A 63 -3.55 3.67 -13.05
C GLN A 63 -3.16 3.41 -11.59
N PHE A 64 -2.71 4.42 -10.86
CA PHE A 64 -2.30 4.29 -9.45
C PHE A 64 -3.41 3.68 -8.59
N ARG A 65 -4.64 4.20 -8.67
CA ARG A 65 -5.78 3.72 -7.85
C ARG A 65 -6.04 2.23 -8.03
N ARG A 66 -6.03 1.75 -9.28
CA ARG A 66 -6.21 0.32 -9.61
C ARG A 66 -5.07 -0.53 -9.10
N ASN A 67 -3.85 -0.03 -9.18
CA ASN A 67 -2.67 -0.76 -8.70
C ASN A 67 -2.64 -0.78 -7.17
N ARG A 68 -3.06 0.29 -6.50
CA ARG A 68 -3.24 0.34 -5.04
C ARG A 68 -4.25 -0.69 -4.55
N GLU A 69 -5.41 -0.79 -5.19
CA GLU A 69 -6.40 -1.83 -4.87
C GLU A 69 -5.85 -3.24 -5.06
N ARG A 70 -5.03 -3.47 -6.11
CA ARG A 70 -4.35 -4.76 -6.32
C ARG A 70 -3.33 -5.05 -5.22
N VAL A 71 -2.56 -4.06 -4.81
CA VAL A 71 -1.59 -4.19 -3.71
C VAL A 71 -2.30 -4.47 -2.39
N ASN A 72 -3.40 -3.78 -2.08
CA ASN A 72 -4.19 -4.05 -0.88
C ASN A 72 -4.73 -5.48 -0.87
N ARG A 73 -5.24 -5.98 -2.01
CA ARG A 73 -5.71 -7.37 -2.11
C ARG A 73 -4.58 -8.40 -2.00
N ASP A 74 -3.38 -8.08 -2.47
CA ASP A 74 -2.22 -8.94 -2.25
C ASP A 74 -1.89 -9.00 -0.74
N ALA A 75 -1.89 -7.85 -0.05
CA ALA A 75 -1.63 -7.78 1.38
C ALA A 75 -2.69 -8.57 2.19
N GLU A 76 -3.97 -8.42 1.87
CA GLU A 76 -5.08 -9.19 2.47
C GLU A 76 -4.88 -10.71 2.31
N ARG A 77 -4.53 -11.17 1.10
CA ARG A 77 -4.30 -12.60 0.81
C ARG A 77 -3.15 -13.20 1.61
N GLU A 78 -2.18 -12.37 1.96
CA GLU A 78 -0.97 -12.76 2.69
C GLU A 78 -1.05 -12.43 4.19
N GLN A 79 -2.21 -11.96 4.67
CA GLN A 79 -2.42 -11.51 6.04
C GLN A 79 -1.42 -10.43 6.49
N LEU A 80 -0.96 -9.60 5.56
CA LEU A 80 -0.06 -8.48 5.81
C LEU A 80 -0.87 -7.23 6.07
N LYS A 81 -0.57 -6.53 7.17
CA LYS A 81 -1.02 -5.16 7.35
C LYS A 81 -0.28 -4.28 6.35
N ILE A 82 -1.02 -3.42 5.66
CA ILE A 82 -0.45 -2.38 4.80
C ILE A 82 -0.92 -1.02 5.28
N GLU A 83 0.00 -0.07 5.34
CA GLU A 83 -0.26 1.31 5.68
C GLU A 83 0.26 2.21 4.55
N TRP A 84 -0.53 3.20 4.17
CA TRP A 84 -0.19 4.14 3.10
C TRP A 84 0.11 5.50 3.71
N ASP A 85 1.34 5.98 3.53
CA ASP A 85 1.73 7.34 3.87
C ASP A 85 1.92 8.12 2.57
N LEU A 86 0.93 8.92 2.21
CA LEU A 86 0.98 9.74 0.99
C LEU A 86 1.65 11.09 1.23
N GLY A 87 2.01 11.44 2.47
CA GLY A 87 2.50 12.78 2.84
C GLY A 87 1.43 13.88 2.76
N TYR A 88 0.17 13.53 2.51
CA TYR A 88 -1.00 14.42 2.53
C TYR A 88 -2.23 13.64 3.01
N ASN A 89 -3.18 14.34 3.63
CA ASN A 89 -4.47 13.74 3.98
C ASN A 89 -5.28 13.48 2.70
N GLU A 90 -5.70 12.24 2.47
CA GLU A 90 -6.60 11.92 1.34
C GLU A 90 -8.00 12.56 1.47
N ASN A 91 -8.32 13.10 2.65
CA ASN A 91 -9.64 13.62 3.02
C ASN A 91 -9.72 15.16 3.14
N GLU A 92 -8.65 15.89 2.77
CA GLU A 92 -8.65 17.36 2.63
C GLU A 92 -8.61 17.78 1.16
#